data_AF-A0A1F6XFK2-F1
#
_entry.id   AF-A0A1F6XFK2-F1
#
_cell.length_a   1.000
_cell.length_b   1.000
_cell.length_c   1.000
_cell.angle_alpha   90.00
_cell.angle_beta   90.00
_cell.angle_gamma   90.00
#
_symmetry.space_group_name_H-M   'P 1'
#
loop_
_entity.id
_entity.type
_entity.pdbx_description
1 polymer ?
#
loop_
_entity_poly.entity_id
_entity_poly.type
_entity_poly.pdbx_seq_one_letter_code
_entity_poly.pdbx_strand_id
1 'polypeptide(L)'
;MRKLIHSILIIIVLVGLFSYAFQLHAQELGTCTVFITPGSPSTPTFLPTTKDDCSGVWSSTPFPNSTNSSGYNLLAPLPNPEGGELSNIDVSGDNALGQYLNIIIKLAIGLAAVLAVVMIVMGGIQYMTTELVSGKEDGKRRITNAVLGLLVALGAWLILFTINPDLLKTELKIDTTTIQFVEGPEITVGEGVICGQTTVVKGQTLTSCDESQLVTVMLFGYSVRVNKAIQGEIQGINGEWANSTNPKVKNYAVTSVGGYNPRSATNSNPPIASAHAFGLSVDINPSSNPYRDAPSPCVTDMPAAFVQLFTKRGFGWGGYWITKKDAMHFSKLINEAQYTTGTCDGLKS
;
A
#
# COMPACT_ATOMS: atom_id res chain seq x y z
N MET A 1 34.24 37.44 9.11
CA MET A 1 34.11 36.42 8.04
C MET A 1 35.08 35.25 8.18
N ARG A 2 36.40 35.44 8.30
CA ARG A 2 37.39 34.33 8.33
C ARG A 2 37.14 33.28 9.44
N LYS A 3 36.75 33.69 10.66
CA LYS A 3 36.44 32.76 11.77
C LYS A 3 35.12 32.00 11.61
N LEU A 4 34.11 32.63 10.99
CA LEU A 4 32.82 31.99 10.67
C LEU A 4 33.02 30.90 9.61
N ILE A 5 33.84 31.20 8.59
CA ILE A 5 34.21 30.25 7.54
C ILE A 5 34.97 29.05 8.14
N HIS A 6 35.90 29.26 9.08
CA HIS A 6 36.61 28.15 9.74
C HIS A 6 35.69 27.29 10.63
N SER A 7 34.75 27.88 11.37
CA SER A 7 33.78 27.09 12.16
C SER A 7 32.81 26.32 11.27
N ILE A 8 32.36 26.90 10.15
CA ILE A 8 31.54 26.20 9.14
C ILE A 8 32.35 25.08 8.48
N LEU A 9 33.64 25.32 8.17
CA LEU A 9 34.52 24.32 7.61
C LEU A 9 34.75 23.14 8.57
N ILE A 10 34.93 23.39 9.87
CA ILE A 10 35.07 22.35 10.89
C ILE A 10 33.79 21.54 11.05
N ILE A 11 32.62 22.18 11.01
CA ILE A 11 31.32 21.48 11.04
C ILE A 11 31.12 20.66 9.76
N ILE A 12 31.44 21.19 8.58
CA ILE A 12 31.37 20.46 7.30
C ILE A 12 32.37 19.30 7.28
N VAL A 13 33.57 19.47 7.85
CA VAL A 13 34.58 18.40 7.95
C VAL A 13 34.17 17.35 8.98
N LEU A 14 33.56 17.72 10.11
CA LEU A 14 33.03 16.76 11.09
C LEU A 14 31.82 15.99 10.55
N VAL A 15 30.89 16.69 9.91
CA VAL A 15 29.74 16.05 9.23
C VAL A 15 30.25 15.18 8.07
N GLY A 16 31.22 15.65 7.28
CA GLY A 16 31.82 14.91 6.17
C GLY A 16 32.68 13.71 6.59
N LEU A 17 33.39 13.78 7.73
CA LEU A 17 34.10 12.63 8.31
C LEU A 17 33.11 11.57 8.83
N PHE A 18 31.99 12.00 9.42
CA PHE A 18 30.91 11.09 9.82
C PHE A 18 30.13 10.52 8.62
N SER A 19 30.08 11.24 7.49
CA SER A 19 29.49 10.73 6.24
C SER A 19 30.28 9.55 5.65
N TYR A 20 31.60 9.48 5.85
CA TYR A 20 32.43 8.36 5.36
C TYR A 20 32.22 7.06 6.15
N ALA A 21 31.72 7.12 7.38
CA ALA A 21 31.40 5.95 8.19
C ALA A 21 30.05 5.30 7.82
N PHE A 22 29.20 6.00 7.05
CA PHE A 22 27.93 5.49 6.53
C PHE A 22 28.02 5.29 5.01
N GLN A 23 28.78 4.28 4.58
CA GLN A 23 28.52 3.70 3.27
C GLN A 23 27.20 2.94 3.32
N LEU A 24 26.09 3.66 3.11
CA LEU A 24 24.77 3.07 2.87
C LEU A 24 24.79 2.38 1.51
N HIS A 25 25.20 1.11 1.48
CA HIS A 25 24.82 0.21 0.40
C HIS A 25 23.41 -0.28 0.69
N ALA A 26 22.43 0.29 0.00
CA ALA A 26 21.09 -0.29 -0.04
C ALA A 26 21.17 -1.59 -0.87
N GLN A 27 21.22 -2.74 -0.20
CA GLN A 27 21.06 -4.02 -0.89
C GLN A 27 19.57 -4.34 -1.02
N GLU A 28 19.13 -4.61 -2.25
CA GLU A 28 17.77 -5.06 -2.52
C GLU A 28 17.62 -6.50 -2.01
N LEU A 29 16.94 -6.66 -0.87
CA LEU A 29 16.54 -7.97 -0.36
C LEU A 29 15.43 -8.54 -1.24
N GLY A 30 15.58 -9.78 -1.68
CA GLY A 30 14.61 -10.47 -2.53
C GLY A 30 14.62 -11.98 -2.32
N THR A 31 13.83 -12.70 -3.11
CA THR A 31 13.79 -14.17 -3.07
C THR A 31 14.55 -14.74 -4.26
N CYS A 32 15.45 -15.69 -4.02
CA CYS A 32 16.15 -16.43 -5.06
C CYS A 32 15.50 -17.80 -5.29
N THR A 33 15.12 -18.09 -6.52
CA THR A 33 14.56 -19.38 -6.92
C THR A 33 15.64 -20.20 -7.63
N VAL A 34 16.09 -21.29 -7.00
CA VAL A 34 17.07 -22.21 -7.60
C VAL A 34 16.34 -23.44 -8.13
N PHE A 35 16.41 -23.67 -9.45
CA PHE A 35 15.85 -24.86 -10.08
C PHE A 35 16.88 -25.98 -10.01
N ILE A 36 16.65 -26.97 -9.15
CA ILE A 36 17.46 -28.19 -9.15
C ILE A 36 16.99 -29.06 -10.34
N THR A 37 17.93 -29.55 -11.13
CA THR A 37 17.78 -30.26 -12.41
C THR A 37 16.83 -31.49 -12.37
N PRO A 38 16.32 -31.94 -13.53
CA PRO A 38 15.08 -32.73 -13.60
C PRO A 38 15.28 -34.20 -13.20
N GLY A 39 14.38 -34.71 -12.36
CA GLY A 39 14.35 -36.13 -12.01
C GLY A 39 13.55 -36.50 -10.74
N SER A 40 13.08 -35.53 -9.96
CA SER A 40 12.22 -35.78 -8.79
C SER A 40 11.37 -34.53 -8.47
N PRO A 41 10.17 -34.65 -7.86
CA PRO A 41 9.37 -33.51 -7.46
C PRO A 41 9.96 -32.91 -6.17
N SER A 42 11.12 -32.29 -6.28
CA SER A 42 11.64 -31.44 -5.23
C SER A 42 11.06 -30.04 -5.41
N THR A 43 10.22 -29.64 -4.46
CA THR A 43 9.74 -28.26 -4.26
C THR A 43 10.90 -27.27 -4.38
N PRO A 44 10.75 -26.14 -5.11
CA PRO A 44 11.77 -25.10 -5.14
C PRO A 44 12.02 -24.60 -3.70
N THR A 45 13.29 -24.61 -3.28
CA THR A 45 13.69 -24.04 -1.99
C THR A 45 13.86 -22.55 -2.16
N PHE A 46 13.05 -21.77 -1.46
CA PHE A 46 13.16 -20.30 -1.43
C PHE A 46 14.06 -19.90 -0.27
N LEU A 47 15.23 -19.32 -0.56
CA LEU A 47 16.06 -18.69 0.46
C LEU A 47 15.99 -17.16 0.30
N PRO A 48 15.80 -16.40 1.39
CA PRO A 48 16.01 -14.96 1.39
C PRO A 48 17.50 -14.70 1.16
N THR A 49 17.83 -13.94 0.13
CA THR A 49 19.22 -13.64 -0.21
C THR A 49 19.32 -12.31 -0.94
N THR A 50 20.54 -11.79 -1.07
CA THR A 50 20.81 -10.57 -1.85
C THR A 50 20.78 -10.91 -3.34
N LYS A 51 20.58 -9.89 -4.19
CA LYS A 51 20.66 -10.06 -5.65
C LYS A 51 22.02 -10.62 -6.10
N ASP A 52 23.09 -10.23 -5.41
CA ASP A 52 24.46 -10.62 -5.75
C ASP A 52 24.78 -12.06 -5.33
N ASP A 53 24.08 -12.59 -4.33
CA ASP A 53 24.24 -13.96 -3.81
C ASP A 53 23.25 -14.98 -4.42
N CYS A 54 22.46 -14.59 -5.44
CA CYS A 54 21.49 -15.47 -6.07
C CYS A 54 22.08 -16.19 -7.30
N SER A 55 22.18 -17.52 -7.23
CA SER A 55 22.57 -18.38 -8.36
C SER A 55 21.41 -18.77 -9.29
N GLY A 56 20.20 -18.29 -9.02
CA GLY A 56 18.95 -18.63 -9.70
C GLY A 56 18.18 -17.41 -10.21
N VAL A 57 16.85 -17.52 -10.30
CA VAL A 57 15.98 -16.40 -10.71
C VAL A 57 15.66 -15.54 -9.48
N TRP A 58 16.10 -14.28 -9.51
CA TRP A 58 15.84 -13.30 -8.46
C TRP A 58 14.55 -12.51 -8.72
N SER A 59 13.79 -12.23 -7.65
CA SER A 59 12.61 -11.36 -7.69
C SER A 59 12.60 -10.36 -6.54
N SER A 60 12.25 -9.10 -6.86
CA SER A 60 12.08 -7.99 -5.91
C SER A 60 10.73 -7.98 -5.19
N THR A 61 9.77 -8.80 -5.64
CA THR A 61 8.43 -8.89 -5.03
C THR A 61 8.37 -10.10 -4.09
N PRO A 62 8.12 -9.91 -2.78
CA PRO A 62 7.85 -11.03 -1.89
C PRO A 62 6.57 -11.72 -2.37
N PHE A 63 6.65 -13.00 -2.76
CA PHE A 63 5.44 -13.82 -2.84
C PHE A 63 4.83 -13.91 -1.42
N PRO A 64 3.49 -13.94 -1.29
CA PRO A 64 2.85 -14.07 0.00
C PRO A 64 3.00 -15.53 0.44
N ASN A 65 4.14 -15.86 1.04
CA ASN A 65 4.23 -17.05 1.85
C ASN A 65 4.58 -16.63 3.27
N SER A 66 3.62 -16.90 4.14
CA SER A 66 3.65 -16.71 5.58
C SER A 66 4.90 -17.36 6.18
N THR A 67 5.92 -16.56 6.41
CA THR A 67 6.63 -16.59 7.69
C THR A 67 6.53 -15.20 8.27
N ASN A 68 5.99 -15.13 9.49
CA ASN A 68 5.95 -13.96 10.33
C ASN A 68 7.37 -13.40 10.51
N SER A 69 7.82 -12.54 9.59
CA SER A 69 8.80 -11.52 9.95
C SER A 69 8.01 -10.31 10.41
N SER A 70 7.47 -10.43 11.63
CA SER A 70 6.75 -9.35 12.30
C SER A 70 7.62 -8.09 12.49
N GLY A 71 8.93 -8.18 12.25
CA GLY A 71 9.87 -7.08 12.40
C GLY A 71 10.25 -6.33 11.12
N TYR A 72 10.24 -5.00 11.18
CA TYR A 72 10.96 -4.11 10.27
C TYR A 72 12.41 -3.98 10.73
N ASN A 73 13.35 -4.44 9.90
CA ASN A 73 14.77 -4.21 10.12
C ASN A 73 15.15 -2.78 9.70
N LEU A 74 15.67 -2.00 10.63
CA LEU A 74 16.12 -0.63 10.38
C LEU A 74 17.31 -0.65 9.41
N LEU A 75 17.23 0.17 8.37
CA LEU A 75 18.31 0.35 7.40
C LEU A 75 19.60 0.89 8.05
N ALA A 76 19.45 1.60 9.16
CA ALA A 76 20.52 2.05 10.02
C ALA A 76 20.12 1.77 11.48
N PRO A 77 20.79 0.83 12.17
CA PRO A 77 20.55 0.59 13.58
C PRO A 77 20.75 1.87 14.40
N LEU A 78 19.83 2.15 15.31
CA LEU A 78 19.92 3.33 16.18
C LEU A 78 20.59 2.96 17.51
N PRO A 79 21.59 3.72 17.98
CA PRO A 79 22.18 3.49 19.29
C PRO A 79 21.15 3.74 20.39
N ASN A 80 20.95 2.79 21.29
CA ASN A 80 20.07 2.96 22.43
C ASN A 80 20.85 3.60 23.59
N PRO A 81 20.42 4.77 24.11
CA PRO A 81 21.03 5.39 25.30
C PRO A 81 21.09 4.49 26.55
N GLU A 82 20.25 3.45 26.61
CA GLU A 82 20.20 2.48 27.72
C GLU A 82 21.03 1.22 27.46
N GLY A 83 21.70 1.13 26.31
CA GLY A 83 22.58 0.03 25.92
C GLY A 83 22.07 -0.76 24.71
N GLY A 84 23.00 -1.16 23.85
CA GLY A 84 22.71 -1.89 22.61
C GLY A 84 22.28 -1.00 21.44
N GLU A 85 21.78 -1.64 20.39
CA GLU A 85 21.30 -1.00 19.17
C GLU A 85 19.88 -1.47 18.87
N LEU A 86 19.02 -0.53 18.50
CA LEU A 86 17.73 -0.85 17.89
C LEU A 86 18.00 -1.17 16.42
N SER A 87 18.02 -2.44 16.07
CA SER A 87 18.18 -2.92 14.69
C SER A 87 16.88 -3.39 14.07
N ASN A 88 15.93 -3.86 14.88
CA ASN A 88 14.65 -4.38 14.41
C ASN A 88 13.51 -3.83 15.28
N ILE A 89 12.39 -3.51 14.64
CA ILE A 89 11.15 -3.08 15.28
C ILE A 89 10.06 -4.08 14.89
N ASP A 90 9.50 -4.79 15.84
CA ASP A 90 8.30 -5.59 15.62
C ASP A 90 7.12 -4.66 15.26
N VAL A 91 6.76 -4.60 13.97
CA VAL A 91 5.66 -3.78 13.44
C VAL A 91 4.31 -4.36 13.85
N SER A 92 4.26 -5.66 14.14
CA SER A 92 3.08 -6.34 14.66
C SER A 92 2.92 -6.18 16.17
N GLY A 93 3.97 -5.71 16.85
CA GLY A 93 3.98 -5.48 18.29
C GLY A 93 3.27 -4.18 18.67
N ASP A 94 2.68 -4.16 19.86
CA ASP A 94 2.12 -2.95 20.44
C ASP A 94 3.20 -1.86 20.54
N ASN A 95 2.82 -0.63 20.15
CA ASN A 95 3.67 0.57 20.25
C ASN A 95 4.99 0.52 19.44
N ALA A 96 5.05 -0.23 18.34
CA ALA A 96 6.21 -0.29 17.43
C ALA A 96 6.80 1.08 17.07
N LEU A 97 5.95 2.00 16.58
CA LEU A 97 6.33 3.38 16.24
C LEU A 97 6.76 4.17 17.48
N GLY A 98 6.15 3.85 18.61
CA GLY A 98 6.45 4.42 19.90
C GLY A 98 7.88 4.17 20.36
N GLN A 99 8.33 2.93 20.25
CA GLN A 99 9.69 2.53 20.60
C GLN A 99 10.72 3.29 19.77
N TYR A 100 10.47 3.45 18.47
CA TYR A 100 11.33 4.22 17.56
C TYR A 100 11.39 5.71 17.92
N LEU A 101 10.23 6.36 18.08
CA LEU A 101 10.19 7.80 18.41
C LEU A 101 10.82 8.11 19.76
N ASN A 102 10.61 7.26 20.77
CA ASN A 102 11.18 7.45 22.10
C ASN A 102 12.72 7.50 22.06
N ILE A 103 13.34 6.56 21.33
CA ILE A 103 14.80 6.49 21.18
C ILE A 103 15.35 7.73 20.45
N ILE A 104 14.71 8.15 19.35
CA ILE A 104 15.15 9.35 18.60
C ILE A 104 15.05 10.61 19.45
N ILE A 105 13.97 10.79 20.22
CA ILE A 105 13.81 11.97 21.08
C ILE A 105 14.90 12.00 22.16
N LYS A 106 15.19 10.86 22.80
CA LYS A 106 16.29 10.75 23.78
C LYS A 106 17.65 11.07 23.15
N LEU A 107 17.92 10.56 21.96
CA LEU A 107 19.15 10.85 21.21
C LEU A 107 19.26 12.34 20.84
N ALA A 108 18.17 12.97 20.40
CA ALA A 108 18.16 14.39 20.04
C ALA A 108 18.48 15.29 21.24
N ILE A 109 17.91 15.01 22.42
CA ILE A 109 18.19 15.76 23.65
C ILE A 109 19.64 15.53 24.09
N GLY A 110 20.13 14.28 24.03
CA GLY A 110 21.54 13.96 24.34
C GLY A 110 22.53 14.70 23.43
N LEU A 111 22.27 14.71 22.11
CA LEU A 111 23.09 15.43 21.14
C LEU A 111 23.07 16.95 21.39
N ALA A 112 21.89 17.51 21.70
CA ALA A 112 21.76 18.92 22.05
C ALA A 112 22.60 19.31 23.29
N ALA A 113 22.63 18.44 24.30
CA ALA A 113 23.44 18.66 25.50
C ALA A 113 24.95 18.66 25.19
N VAL A 114 25.44 17.69 24.41
CA VAL A 114 26.86 17.63 24.00
C VAL A 114 27.25 18.87 23.21
N LEU A 115 26.43 19.28 22.24
CA LEU A 115 26.68 20.48 21.43
C LEU A 115 26.67 21.76 22.28
N ALA A 116 25.77 21.84 23.27
CA ALA A 116 25.73 22.98 24.18
C ALA A 116 27.03 23.09 24.99
N VAL A 117 27.56 21.98 25.52
CA VAL A 117 28.83 21.96 26.27
C VAL A 117 29.98 22.45 25.39
N VAL A 118 30.10 21.94 24.15
CA VAL A 118 31.16 22.37 23.21
C VAL A 118 31.08 23.88 22.95
N MET A 119 29.88 24.41 22.72
CA MET A 119 29.69 25.84 22.44
C MET A 119 29.94 26.72 23.66
N ILE A 120 29.62 26.25 24.87
CA ILE A 120 29.95 26.92 26.13
C ILE A 120 31.47 26.98 26.32
N VAL A 121 32.19 25.88 26.11
CA VAL A 121 33.66 25.84 26.21
C VAL A 121 34.30 26.80 25.21
N MET A 122 33.88 26.75 23.94
CA MET A 122 34.38 27.67 22.91
C MET A 122 34.11 29.14 23.25
N GLY A 123 32.91 29.45 23.76
CA GLY A 123 32.55 30.80 24.20
C GLY A 123 33.35 31.25 25.43
N GLY A 124 33.59 30.34 26.38
CA GLY A 124 34.37 30.58 27.59
C GLY A 124 35.84 30.87 27.28
N ILE A 125 36.47 30.07 26.42
CA ILE A 125 37.83 30.33 25.93
C ILE A 125 37.88 31.69 25.23
N GLN A 126 36.92 32.01 24.35
CA GLN A 126 36.87 33.29 23.65
C GLN A 126 36.75 34.48 24.61
N TYR A 127 35.95 34.36 25.66
CA TYR A 127 35.76 35.39 26.67
C TYR A 127 37.03 35.64 27.52
N MET A 128 37.75 34.58 27.89
CA MET A 128 38.96 34.67 28.72
C MET A 128 40.18 35.15 27.93
N THR A 129 40.31 34.76 26.65
CA THR A 129 41.51 35.00 25.84
C THR A 129 41.49 36.30 25.04
N THR A 130 40.35 37.00 24.97
CA THR A 130 40.24 38.25 24.21
C THR A 130 40.28 39.47 25.12
N GLU A 131 41.16 40.43 24.78
CA GLU A 131 41.25 41.73 25.46
C GLU A 131 40.28 42.77 24.88
N LEU A 132 39.84 42.60 23.63
CA LEU A 132 38.88 43.48 22.98
C LEU A 132 37.46 43.29 23.54
N VAL A 133 36.78 44.40 23.84
CA VAL A 133 35.39 44.41 24.36
C VAL A 133 34.46 43.66 23.40
N SER A 134 34.63 43.81 22.09
CA SER A 134 33.82 43.13 21.08
C SER A 134 33.97 41.60 21.11
N GLY A 135 35.18 41.08 21.33
CA GLY A 135 35.40 39.65 21.42
C GLY A 135 34.86 39.04 22.71
N LYS A 136 34.84 39.80 23.81
CA LYS A 136 34.16 39.42 25.06
C LYS A 136 32.65 39.37 24.87
N GLU A 137 32.07 40.35 24.18
CA GLU A 137 30.64 40.36 23.86
C GLU A 137 30.25 39.18 22.97
N ASP A 138 31.06 38.86 21.95
CA ASP A 138 30.86 37.70 21.09
C ASP A 138 30.95 36.37 21.85
N GLY A 139 31.92 36.23 22.76
CA GLY A 139 32.05 35.06 23.63
C GLY A 139 30.84 34.89 24.54
N LYS A 140 30.38 35.99 25.16
CA LYS A 140 29.16 36.00 25.99
C LYS A 140 27.93 35.62 25.17
N ARG A 141 27.76 36.19 23.97
CA ARG A 141 26.65 35.86 23.06
C ARG A 141 26.63 34.39 22.68
N ARG A 142 27.80 33.78 22.44
CA ARG A 142 27.91 32.35 22.14
C ARG A 142 27.45 31.48 23.31
N ILE A 143 27.89 31.80 24.53
CA ILE A 143 27.45 31.11 25.76
C ILE A 143 25.95 31.29 25.94
N THR A 144 25.44 32.51 25.84
CA THR A 144 24.00 32.81 25.99
C THR A 144 23.15 32.04 24.98
N ASN A 145 23.55 32.01 23.71
CA ASN A 145 22.81 31.26 22.69
C ASN A 145 22.83 29.75 22.93
N ALA A 146 23.96 29.19 23.39
CA ALA A 146 24.05 27.78 23.75
C ALA A 146 23.16 27.43 24.94
N VAL A 147 23.16 28.26 25.99
CA VAL A 147 22.31 28.09 27.17
C VAL A 147 20.83 28.26 26.82
N LEU A 148 20.47 29.26 26.02
CA LEU A 148 19.09 29.46 25.56
C LEU A 148 18.61 28.29 24.69
N GLY A 149 19.43 27.78 23.79
CA GLY A 149 19.08 26.62 22.97
C GLY A 149 18.82 25.37 23.82
N LEU A 150 19.69 25.12 24.81
CA LEU A 150 19.49 24.02 25.76
C LEU A 150 18.24 24.23 26.63
N LEU A 151 17.98 25.46 27.08
CA LEU A 151 16.78 25.81 27.85
C LEU A 151 15.51 25.63 27.03
N VAL A 152 15.51 25.90 25.72
CA VAL A 152 14.35 25.65 24.87
C VAL A 152 14.12 24.15 24.71
N ALA A 153 15.17 23.35 24.51
CA ALA A 153 15.07 21.90 24.40
C ALA A 153 14.54 21.27 25.70
N LEU A 154 15.12 21.63 26.84
CA LEU A 154 14.68 21.17 28.16
C LEU A 154 13.32 21.75 28.54
N GLY A 155 13.02 22.99 28.15
CA GLY A 155 11.76 23.65 28.39
C GLY A 155 10.61 22.99 27.63
N ALA A 156 10.82 22.60 26.37
CA ALA A 156 9.86 21.81 25.61
C ALA A 156 9.58 20.47 26.33
N TRP A 157 10.63 19.75 26.74
CA TRP A 157 10.49 18.52 27.52
C TRP A 157 9.77 18.75 28.86
N LEU A 158 10.08 19.82 29.59
CA LEU A 158 9.50 20.15 30.89
C LEU A 158 8.02 20.52 30.78
N ILE A 159 7.62 21.27 29.74
CA ILE A 159 6.23 21.61 29.47
C ILE A 159 5.43 20.34 29.19
N LEU A 160 5.94 19.46 28.32
CA LEU A 160 5.34 18.15 28.04
C LEU A 160 5.21 17.33 29.34
N PHE A 161 6.27 17.24 30.13
CA PHE A 161 6.31 16.52 31.40
C PHE A 161 5.31 17.06 32.44
N THR A 162 5.13 18.38 32.50
CA THR A 162 4.26 19.06 33.48
C THR A 162 2.78 18.95 33.10
N ILE A 163 2.46 19.04 31.81
CA ILE A 163 1.06 18.91 31.34
C ILE A 163 0.62 17.46 31.48
N ASN A 164 1.41 16.53 30.93
CA ASN A 164 1.15 15.11 31.05
C ASN A 164 2.42 14.31 30.71
N PRO A 165 3.04 13.61 31.69
CA PRO A 165 4.24 12.82 31.45
C PRO A 165 4.01 11.68 30.43
N ASP A 166 2.77 11.27 30.20
CA ASP A 166 2.43 10.28 29.17
C ASP A 166 2.56 10.84 27.74
N LEU A 167 2.63 12.15 27.53
CA LEU A 167 2.94 12.73 26.21
C LEU A 167 4.41 12.50 25.79
N LEU A 168 5.26 12.15 26.75
CA LEU A 168 6.64 11.70 26.49
C LEU A 168 6.69 10.20 26.19
N LYS A 169 5.62 9.46 26.52
CA LYS A 169 5.46 8.06 26.15
C LYS A 169 4.68 8.01 24.85
N THR A 170 5.36 7.77 23.75
CA THR A 170 4.74 7.60 22.44
C THR A 170 4.03 6.23 22.33
N GLU A 171 3.14 5.90 23.26
CA GLU A 171 2.35 4.68 23.22
C GLU A 171 1.16 4.84 22.24
N LEU A 172 1.48 4.75 20.95
CA LEU A 172 0.47 4.75 19.90
C LEU A 172 -0.15 3.36 19.80
N LYS A 173 -1.25 3.18 20.52
CA LYS A 173 -2.19 2.08 20.28
C LYS A 173 -2.99 2.41 19.03
N ILE A 174 -2.48 1.98 17.89
CA ILE A 174 -3.28 1.95 16.67
C ILE A 174 -4.16 0.72 16.81
N ASP A 175 -5.47 0.91 16.91
CA ASP A 175 -6.42 -0.21 16.85
C ASP A 175 -6.19 -0.92 15.51
N THR A 176 -5.52 -2.05 15.58
CA THR A 176 -5.31 -2.92 14.43
C THR A 176 -6.68 -3.36 13.98
N THR A 177 -7.18 -2.73 12.92
CA THR A 177 -8.33 -3.27 12.19
C THR A 177 -7.83 -4.56 11.59
N THR A 178 -8.21 -5.68 12.21
CA THR A 178 -8.05 -6.98 11.60
C THR A 178 -8.82 -6.92 10.30
N ILE A 179 -8.12 -6.82 9.17
CA ILE A 179 -8.69 -7.31 7.93
C ILE A 179 -8.83 -8.80 8.21
N GLN A 180 -10.04 -9.19 8.60
CA GLN A 180 -10.47 -10.56 8.51
C GLN A 180 -10.33 -10.87 7.02
N PHE A 181 -9.16 -11.39 6.63
CA PHE A 181 -9.19 -12.48 5.69
C PHE A 181 -10.06 -13.50 6.41
N VAL A 182 -11.37 -13.43 6.14
CA VAL A 182 -12.15 -14.65 6.09
C VAL A 182 -11.27 -15.51 5.20
N GLU A 183 -10.50 -16.42 5.80
CA GLU A 183 -10.11 -17.64 5.10
C GLU A 183 -11.42 -18.04 4.47
N GLY A 184 -11.54 -17.78 3.15
CA GLY A 184 -12.74 -18.13 2.41
C GLY A 184 -13.06 -19.54 2.86
N PRO A 185 -14.31 -19.82 3.27
CA PRO A 185 -14.63 -21.06 3.95
C PRO A 185 -13.91 -22.17 3.20
N GLU A 186 -13.13 -22.97 3.95
CA GLU A 186 -12.46 -24.15 3.42
C GLU A 186 -13.36 -24.68 2.32
N ILE A 187 -12.90 -24.57 1.06
CA ILE A 187 -13.77 -24.92 -0.06
C ILE A 187 -13.95 -26.42 0.10
N THR A 188 -15.04 -26.78 0.76
CA THR A 188 -15.69 -28.07 0.63
C THR A 188 -16.16 -28.04 -0.81
N VAL A 189 -15.24 -28.42 -1.70
CA VAL A 189 -15.53 -28.70 -3.10
C VAL A 189 -16.45 -29.91 -3.03
N GLY A 190 -17.74 -29.66 -2.83
CA GLY A 190 -18.78 -30.60 -3.15
C GLY A 190 -18.67 -30.85 -4.66
N GLU A 191 -18.08 -31.99 -5.01
CA GLU A 191 -18.21 -32.69 -6.28
C GLU A 191 -18.70 -31.84 -7.47
N GLY A 192 -17.85 -30.98 -8.03
CA GLY A 192 -18.09 -30.38 -9.35
C GLY A 192 -19.38 -29.54 -9.53
N VAL A 193 -20.00 -29.04 -8.46
CA VAL A 193 -21.22 -28.21 -8.55
C VAL A 193 -20.87 -26.72 -8.44
N ILE A 194 -21.41 -25.90 -9.37
CA ILE A 194 -21.19 -24.45 -9.42
C ILE A 194 -22.00 -23.66 -8.38
N CYS A 195 -22.99 -24.28 -7.75
CA CYS A 195 -23.88 -23.67 -6.76
C CYS A 195 -23.40 -23.99 -5.35
N GLY A 196 -23.52 -23.04 -4.42
CA GLY A 196 -23.04 -23.19 -3.04
C GLY A 196 -21.60 -22.75 -2.81
N GLN A 197 -20.87 -22.34 -3.87
CA GLN A 197 -19.58 -21.67 -3.70
C GLN A 197 -19.80 -20.30 -3.08
N THR A 198 -18.84 -19.80 -2.31
CA THR A 198 -18.98 -18.53 -1.61
C THR A 198 -17.90 -17.52 -2.01
N THR A 199 -18.23 -16.25 -1.88
CA THR A 199 -17.30 -15.12 -2.06
C THR A 199 -17.65 -14.02 -1.06
N VAL A 200 -16.76 -13.07 -0.84
CA VAL A 200 -17.00 -11.94 0.07
C VAL A 200 -16.99 -10.63 -0.70
N VAL A 201 -18.07 -9.86 -0.62
CA VAL A 201 -18.13 -8.51 -1.20
C VAL A 201 -18.58 -7.54 -0.12
N LYS A 202 -17.80 -6.48 0.12
CA LYS A 202 -18.05 -5.49 1.20
C LYS A 202 -18.25 -6.13 2.59
N GLY A 203 -17.52 -7.21 2.89
CA GLY A 203 -17.64 -7.93 4.15
C GLY A 203 -18.89 -8.82 4.27
N GLN A 204 -19.71 -8.93 3.23
CA GLN A 204 -20.85 -9.85 3.18
C GLN A 204 -20.46 -11.12 2.42
N THR A 205 -20.69 -12.29 3.04
CA THR A 205 -20.59 -13.59 2.36
C THR A 205 -21.77 -13.78 1.41
N LEU A 206 -21.45 -14.01 0.13
CA LEU A 206 -22.40 -14.26 -0.94
C LEU A 206 -22.23 -15.68 -1.44
N THR A 207 -23.34 -16.31 -1.82
CA THR A 207 -23.37 -17.71 -2.23
C THR A 207 -23.82 -17.81 -3.68
N SER A 208 -23.12 -18.61 -4.48
CA SER A 208 -23.49 -18.83 -5.87
C SER A 208 -24.82 -19.57 -5.97
N CYS A 209 -25.64 -19.16 -6.93
CA CYS A 209 -27.00 -19.63 -7.18
C CYS A 209 -28.02 -19.31 -6.07
N ASP A 210 -27.67 -18.51 -5.06
CA ASP A 210 -28.60 -18.12 -4.00
C ASP A 210 -29.52 -16.99 -4.47
N GLU A 211 -30.70 -17.37 -4.98
CA GLU A 211 -31.68 -16.40 -5.46
C GLU A 211 -32.25 -15.48 -4.38
N SER A 212 -32.15 -15.85 -3.09
CA SER A 212 -32.61 -15.01 -1.99
C SER A 212 -31.75 -13.75 -1.82
N GLN A 213 -30.51 -13.79 -2.32
CA GLN A 213 -29.56 -12.67 -2.33
C GLN A 213 -29.74 -11.75 -3.54
N LEU A 214 -30.65 -12.08 -4.46
CA LEU A 214 -30.86 -11.32 -5.68
C LEU A 214 -31.98 -10.29 -5.54
N VAL A 215 -31.89 -9.25 -6.36
CA VAL A 215 -32.88 -8.20 -6.54
C VAL A 215 -32.96 -7.85 -8.02
N THR A 216 -34.16 -7.51 -8.49
CA THR A 216 -34.35 -7.01 -9.86
C THR A 216 -34.21 -5.49 -9.85
N VAL A 217 -33.35 -4.96 -10.72
CA VAL A 217 -33.07 -3.53 -10.87
C VAL A 217 -33.17 -3.14 -12.34
N MET A 218 -33.45 -1.86 -12.60
CA MET A 218 -33.40 -1.29 -13.94
C MET A 218 -31.97 -0.84 -14.26
N LEU A 219 -31.45 -1.28 -15.40
CA LEU A 219 -30.18 -0.85 -15.95
C LEU A 219 -30.33 -0.58 -17.45
N PHE A 220 -30.13 0.68 -17.85
CA PHE A 220 -30.21 1.14 -19.24
C PHE A 220 -31.55 0.82 -19.94
N GLY A 221 -32.64 0.79 -19.17
CA GLY A 221 -33.99 0.43 -19.66
C GLY A 221 -34.31 -1.06 -19.63
N TYR A 222 -33.41 -1.91 -19.16
CA TYR A 222 -33.61 -3.37 -19.04
C TYR A 222 -33.73 -3.79 -17.58
N SER A 223 -34.64 -4.73 -17.31
CA SER A 223 -34.76 -5.39 -16.01
C SER A 223 -33.68 -6.46 -15.87
N VAL A 224 -32.80 -6.31 -14.90
CA VAL A 224 -31.72 -7.28 -14.63
C VAL A 224 -31.74 -7.74 -13.19
N ARG A 225 -31.49 -9.03 -12.98
CA ARG A 225 -31.30 -9.63 -11.66
C ARG A 225 -29.83 -9.52 -11.27
N VAL A 226 -29.56 -8.89 -10.13
CA VAL A 226 -28.22 -8.73 -9.56
C VAL A 226 -28.25 -8.99 -8.06
N ASN A 227 -27.09 -9.16 -7.43
CA ASN A 227 -26.99 -9.32 -5.99
C ASN A 227 -27.35 -8.01 -5.27
N LYS A 228 -28.06 -8.09 -4.14
CA LYS A 228 -28.39 -6.96 -3.27
C LYS A 228 -27.13 -6.18 -2.84
N ALA A 229 -25.99 -6.84 -2.70
CA ALA A 229 -24.71 -6.22 -2.33
C ALA A 229 -24.20 -5.16 -3.32
N ILE A 230 -24.59 -5.26 -4.61
CA ILE A 230 -24.18 -4.34 -5.68
C ILE A 230 -25.34 -3.48 -6.21
N GLN A 231 -26.53 -3.58 -5.61
CA GLN A 231 -27.73 -2.86 -6.04
C GLN A 231 -27.49 -1.35 -6.13
N GLY A 232 -26.88 -0.76 -5.09
CA GLY A 232 -26.63 0.68 -5.02
C GLY A 232 -25.73 1.17 -6.15
N GLU A 233 -24.69 0.41 -6.49
CA GLU A 233 -23.81 0.75 -7.60
C GLU A 233 -24.52 0.65 -8.95
N ILE A 234 -25.31 -0.40 -9.19
CA ILE A 234 -26.06 -0.55 -10.45
C ILE A 234 -27.08 0.58 -10.61
N GLN A 235 -27.78 0.95 -9.53
CA GLN A 235 -28.69 2.10 -9.53
C GLN A 235 -27.94 3.40 -9.80
N GLY A 236 -26.75 3.58 -9.22
CA GLY A 236 -25.89 4.74 -9.47
C GLY A 236 -25.40 4.82 -10.92
N ILE A 237 -25.07 3.69 -11.53
CA ILE A 237 -24.69 3.59 -12.96
C ILE A 237 -25.87 4.02 -13.84
N ASN A 238 -27.06 3.45 -13.58
CA ASN A 238 -28.25 3.75 -14.35
C ASN A 238 -28.65 5.24 -14.23
N GLY A 239 -28.57 5.80 -13.01
CA GLY A 239 -28.86 7.21 -12.77
C GLY A 239 -27.87 8.16 -13.47
N GLU A 240 -26.59 7.81 -13.51
CA GLU A 240 -25.61 8.63 -14.23
C GLU A 240 -25.76 8.53 -15.74
N TRP A 241 -26.01 7.33 -16.28
CA TRP A 241 -26.28 7.16 -17.70
C TRP A 241 -27.51 7.97 -18.14
N ALA A 242 -28.61 7.88 -17.39
CA ALA A 242 -29.85 8.58 -17.70
C ALA A 242 -29.69 10.11 -17.69
N ASN A 243 -28.80 10.62 -16.82
CA ASN A 243 -28.54 12.06 -16.67
C ASN A 243 -27.25 12.53 -17.37
N SER A 244 -26.61 11.69 -18.17
CA SER A 244 -25.31 12.03 -18.74
C SER A 244 -25.42 13.12 -19.80
N THR A 245 -24.58 14.15 -19.67
CA THR A 245 -24.39 15.18 -20.70
C THR A 245 -23.29 14.79 -21.70
N ASN A 246 -22.53 13.71 -21.43
CA ASN A 246 -21.50 13.24 -22.33
C ASN A 246 -22.14 12.56 -23.56
N PRO A 247 -21.93 13.07 -24.79
CA PRO A 247 -22.57 12.51 -25.98
C PRO A 247 -22.16 11.05 -26.23
N LYS A 248 -20.96 10.63 -25.80
CA LYS A 248 -20.51 9.24 -25.95
C LYS A 248 -21.28 8.28 -25.04
N VAL A 249 -21.65 8.73 -23.85
CA VAL A 249 -22.49 7.93 -22.93
C VAL A 249 -23.94 7.96 -23.39
N LYS A 250 -24.46 9.16 -23.68
CA LYS A 250 -25.87 9.39 -24.06
C LYS A 250 -26.27 8.71 -25.36
N ASN A 251 -25.38 8.68 -26.35
CA ASN A 251 -25.68 8.15 -27.69
C ASN A 251 -25.28 6.68 -27.85
N TYR A 252 -24.64 6.07 -26.85
CA TYR A 252 -24.31 4.65 -26.90
C TYR A 252 -25.60 3.82 -26.74
N ALA A 253 -25.94 3.07 -27.79
CA ALA A 253 -27.16 2.28 -27.83
C ALA A 253 -26.98 0.97 -27.07
N VAL A 254 -27.60 0.86 -25.90
CA VAL A 254 -27.69 -0.42 -25.17
C VAL A 254 -28.87 -1.22 -25.73
N THR A 255 -28.55 -2.32 -26.40
CA THR A 255 -29.51 -3.23 -27.05
C THR A 255 -29.79 -4.48 -26.24
N SER A 256 -28.91 -4.83 -25.29
CA SER A 256 -29.11 -5.95 -24.37
C SER A 256 -28.26 -5.80 -23.11
N VAL A 257 -28.80 -6.31 -22.00
CA VAL A 257 -28.10 -6.41 -20.72
C VAL A 257 -28.33 -7.81 -20.15
N GLY A 258 -27.25 -8.56 -19.96
CA GLY A 258 -27.22 -9.81 -19.21
C GLY A 258 -26.96 -9.55 -17.72
N GLY A 259 -27.60 -10.32 -16.84
CA GLY A 259 -27.40 -10.27 -15.39
C GLY A 259 -27.12 -11.66 -14.82
N TYR A 260 -27.74 -11.98 -13.69
CA TYR A 260 -27.66 -13.31 -13.08
C TYR A 260 -27.97 -14.43 -14.08
N ASN A 261 -27.00 -15.34 -14.21
CA ASN A 261 -27.10 -16.55 -15.03
C ASN A 261 -26.15 -17.61 -14.41
N PRO A 262 -26.68 -18.58 -13.65
CA PRO A 262 -25.85 -19.55 -12.94
C PRO A 262 -25.16 -20.50 -13.93
N ARG A 263 -23.86 -20.27 -14.14
CA ARG A 263 -22.99 -21.07 -15.01
C ARG A 263 -21.58 -21.16 -14.45
N SER A 264 -20.82 -22.14 -14.92
CA SER A 264 -19.38 -22.21 -14.65
C SER A 264 -18.64 -21.10 -15.41
N ALA A 265 -17.49 -20.70 -14.87
CA ALA A 265 -16.53 -19.91 -15.62
C ALA A 265 -15.96 -20.74 -16.78
N THR A 266 -15.68 -20.08 -17.90
CA THR A 266 -15.16 -20.72 -19.12
C THR A 266 -13.85 -21.45 -18.84
N ASN A 267 -13.73 -22.70 -19.30
CA ASN A 267 -12.54 -23.57 -19.17
C ASN A 267 -12.10 -23.85 -17.73
N SER A 268 -13.03 -23.90 -16.77
CA SER A 268 -12.73 -24.28 -15.39
C SER A 268 -12.84 -25.79 -15.15
N ASN A 269 -11.81 -26.39 -14.56
CA ASN A 269 -11.80 -27.77 -14.07
C ASN A 269 -10.97 -27.87 -12.77
N PRO A 270 -11.58 -28.12 -11.59
CA PRO A 270 -13.01 -28.32 -11.38
C PRO A 270 -13.85 -27.05 -11.72
N PRO A 271 -15.15 -27.20 -12.00
CA PRO A 271 -16.03 -26.06 -12.28
C PRO A 271 -16.00 -25.03 -11.15
N ILE A 272 -15.67 -23.77 -11.50
CA ILE A 272 -15.82 -22.63 -10.59
C ILE A 272 -17.02 -21.79 -11.01
N ALA A 273 -17.74 -21.24 -10.04
CA ALA A 273 -18.88 -20.38 -10.26
C ALA A 273 -18.43 -19.08 -10.95
N SER A 274 -19.09 -18.75 -12.07
CA SER A 274 -18.90 -17.44 -12.70
C SER A 274 -19.42 -16.32 -11.79
N ALA A 275 -18.92 -15.09 -11.96
CA ALA A 275 -19.50 -13.90 -11.33
C ALA A 275 -21.02 -13.76 -11.57
N HIS A 276 -21.53 -14.26 -12.71
CA HIS A 276 -22.96 -14.30 -13.00
C HIS A 276 -23.75 -15.21 -12.06
N ALA A 277 -23.12 -16.28 -11.56
CA ALA A 277 -23.75 -17.19 -10.61
C ALA A 277 -23.90 -16.56 -9.22
N PHE A 278 -23.10 -15.54 -8.88
CA PHE A 278 -23.28 -14.76 -7.66
C PHE A 278 -24.21 -13.54 -7.85
N GLY A 279 -24.60 -13.23 -9.08
CA GLY A 279 -25.29 -11.99 -9.43
C GLY A 279 -24.41 -10.75 -9.32
N LEU A 280 -23.08 -10.90 -9.40
CA LEU A 280 -22.10 -9.82 -9.23
C LEU A 280 -21.61 -9.18 -10.53
N SER A 281 -22.13 -9.64 -11.66
CA SER A 281 -21.72 -9.17 -12.98
C SER A 281 -22.91 -8.84 -13.88
N VAL A 282 -22.63 -8.01 -14.88
CA VAL A 282 -23.54 -7.70 -15.98
C VAL A 282 -22.79 -7.73 -17.30
N ASP A 283 -23.47 -8.20 -18.35
CA ASP A 283 -22.93 -8.25 -19.71
C ASP A 283 -23.67 -7.24 -20.60
N ILE A 284 -22.96 -6.35 -21.29
CA ILE A 284 -23.56 -5.30 -22.13
C ILE A 284 -23.33 -5.58 -23.61
N ASN A 285 -24.42 -5.62 -24.39
CA ASN A 285 -24.40 -5.85 -25.83
C ASN A 285 -23.47 -6.99 -26.28
N PRO A 286 -23.66 -8.26 -25.83
CA PRO A 286 -22.78 -9.39 -26.16
C PRO A 286 -22.48 -9.58 -27.66
N SER A 287 -23.44 -9.27 -28.52
CA SER A 287 -23.26 -9.36 -29.98
C SER A 287 -22.22 -8.38 -30.53
N SER A 288 -22.13 -7.18 -29.94
CA SER A 288 -21.18 -6.14 -30.34
C SER A 288 -19.87 -6.18 -29.53
N ASN A 289 -19.89 -6.81 -28.35
CA ASN A 289 -18.79 -6.83 -27.39
C ASN A 289 -18.42 -8.27 -26.97
N PRO A 290 -18.07 -9.16 -27.92
CA PRO A 290 -17.96 -10.58 -27.64
C PRO A 290 -16.74 -10.92 -26.77
N TYR A 291 -16.84 -12.06 -26.08
CA TYR A 291 -15.68 -12.75 -25.53
C TYR A 291 -14.71 -13.19 -26.63
N ARG A 292 -13.41 -13.04 -26.38
CA ARG A 292 -12.30 -13.42 -27.24
C ARG A 292 -11.27 -14.18 -26.41
N ASP A 293 -10.96 -15.40 -26.84
CA ASP A 293 -9.91 -16.23 -26.26
C ASP A 293 -8.50 -15.81 -26.73
N ALA A 294 -8.25 -14.50 -26.74
CA ALA A 294 -7.00 -13.88 -27.17
C ALA A 294 -6.88 -12.48 -26.55
N PRO A 295 -5.64 -11.97 -26.34
CA PRO A 295 -5.42 -10.64 -25.77
C PRO A 295 -5.71 -9.50 -26.77
N SER A 296 -5.69 -9.78 -28.08
CA SER A 296 -5.95 -8.81 -29.15
C SER A 296 -6.46 -9.53 -30.43
N PRO A 297 -7.29 -8.89 -31.27
CA PRO A 297 -7.92 -7.58 -31.04
C PRO A 297 -9.01 -7.65 -29.98
N CYS A 298 -9.04 -6.65 -29.11
CA CYS A 298 -10.19 -6.39 -28.25
C CYS A 298 -11.31 -5.82 -29.13
N VAL A 299 -12.44 -6.52 -29.24
CA VAL A 299 -13.58 -6.09 -30.07
C VAL A 299 -14.66 -5.49 -29.19
N THR A 300 -14.92 -4.20 -29.39
CA THR A 300 -15.97 -3.49 -28.68
C THR A 300 -16.49 -2.30 -29.48
N ASP A 301 -17.78 -1.99 -29.33
CA ASP A 301 -18.36 -0.72 -29.78
C ASP A 301 -18.54 0.30 -28.64
N MET A 302 -18.17 -0.07 -27.40
CA MET A 302 -18.29 0.78 -26.23
C MET A 302 -17.32 1.96 -26.28
N PRO A 303 -17.82 3.18 -26.01
CA PRO A 303 -16.97 4.32 -25.74
C PRO A 303 -16.29 4.21 -24.37
N ALA A 304 -15.07 4.74 -24.26
CA ALA A 304 -14.32 4.78 -23.00
C ALA A 304 -15.14 5.39 -21.84
N ALA A 305 -15.87 6.47 -22.13
CA ALA A 305 -16.70 7.14 -21.14
C ALA A 305 -17.87 6.27 -20.63
N PHE A 306 -18.37 5.34 -21.45
CA PHE A 306 -19.41 4.40 -21.04
C PHE A 306 -18.84 3.34 -20.08
N VAL A 307 -17.68 2.76 -20.41
CA VAL A 307 -16.95 1.83 -19.53
C VAL A 307 -16.66 2.48 -18.17
N GLN A 308 -16.31 3.77 -18.16
CA GLN A 308 -16.02 4.52 -16.93
C GLN A 308 -17.21 4.66 -15.98
N LEU A 309 -18.46 4.52 -16.44
CA LEU A 309 -19.62 4.47 -15.53
C LEU A 309 -19.49 3.35 -14.50
N PHE A 310 -18.93 2.22 -14.94
CA PHE A 310 -18.71 1.02 -14.15
C PHE A 310 -17.40 1.09 -13.36
N THR A 311 -16.28 1.36 -14.03
CA THR A 311 -14.95 1.21 -13.41
C THR A 311 -14.71 2.19 -12.26
N LYS A 312 -15.25 3.41 -12.35
CA LYS A 312 -15.16 4.38 -11.26
C LYS A 312 -15.97 3.99 -10.00
N ARG A 313 -16.92 3.06 -10.16
CA ARG A 313 -17.66 2.45 -9.06
C ARG A 313 -17.04 1.12 -8.64
N GLY A 314 -15.83 0.82 -9.10
CA GLY A 314 -15.03 -0.34 -8.74
C GLY A 314 -15.50 -1.65 -9.36
N PHE A 315 -16.19 -1.61 -10.51
CA PHE A 315 -16.36 -2.80 -11.35
C PHE A 315 -15.09 -3.01 -12.17
N GLY A 316 -14.62 -4.24 -12.24
CA GLY A 316 -13.66 -4.63 -13.25
C GLY A 316 -14.33 -4.79 -14.60
N TRP A 317 -13.60 -4.54 -15.68
CA TRP A 317 -14.06 -4.73 -17.04
C TRP A 317 -13.25 -5.82 -17.75
N GLY A 318 -13.93 -6.79 -18.35
CA GLY A 318 -13.29 -7.91 -19.04
C GLY A 318 -12.52 -7.49 -20.30
N GLY A 319 -12.78 -6.29 -20.85
CA GLY A 319 -11.94 -5.69 -21.89
C GLY A 319 -10.52 -5.32 -21.41
N TYR A 320 -10.31 -5.20 -20.10
CA TYR A 320 -8.99 -4.93 -19.50
C TYR A 320 -8.24 -6.17 -19.04
N TRP A 321 -8.81 -7.37 -19.18
CA TRP A 321 -8.10 -8.62 -18.91
C TRP A 321 -6.87 -8.78 -19.82
N ILE A 322 -5.83 -9.44 -19.29
CA ILE A 322 -4.51 -9.45 -19.92
C ILE A 322 -4.41 -10.49 -21.04
N THR A 323 -4.91 -11.71 -20.80
CA THR A 323 -4.71 -12.86 -21.71
C THR A 323 -5.89 -13.12 -22.64
N LYS A 324 -7.08 -12.70 -22.25
CA LYS A 324 -8.36 -12.88 -22.93
C LYS A 324 -9.10 -11.55 -22.88
N LYS A 325 -10.05 -11.32 -23.79
CA LYS A 325 -10.86 -10.09 -23.77
C LYS A 325 -12.33 -10.45 -23.69
N ASP A 326 -13.00 -9.96 -22.66
CA ASP A 326 -14.46 -10.13 -22.51
C ASP A 326 -15.13 -8.75 -22.42
N ALA A 327 -15.28 -8.10 -23.57
CA ALA A 327 -15.66 -6.68 -23.62
C ALA A 327 -17.10 -6.41 -23.16
N MET A 328 -17.99 -7.40 -23.20
CA MET A 328 -19.34 -7.29 -22.64
C MET A 328 -19.32 -7.26 -21.11
N HIS A 329 -18.32 -7.88 -20.49
CA HIS A 329 -18.38 -8.32 -19.10
C HIS A 329 -17.91 -7.27 -18.10
N PHE A 330 -18.75 -6.94 -17.12
CA PHE A 330 -18.42 -6.09 -15.97
C PHE A 330 -18.70 -6.84 -14.68
N SER A 331 -17.75 -6.84 -13.75
CA SER A 331 -17.85 -7.69 -12.55
C SER A 331 -17.34 -7.03 -11.28
N LYS A 332 -17.96 -7.43 -10.16
CA LYS A 332 -17.59 -7.10 -8.78
C LYS A 332 -16.98 -8.29 -8.02
N LEU A 333 -16.78 -9.43 -8.68
CA LEU A 333 -16.10 -10.56 -8.09
C LEU A 333 -14.65 -10.19 -7.78
N ILE A 334 -14.12 -10.55 -6.60
CA ILE A 334 -12.84 -10.03 -6.09
C ILE A 334 -11.68 -10.17 -7.09
N ASN A 335 -11.55 -11.33 -7.74
CA ASN A 335 -10.50 -11.62 -8.71
C ASN A 335 -10.65 -10.88 -10.06
N GLU A 336 -11.85 -10.36 -10.36
CA GLU A 336 -12.18 -9.65 -11.59
C GLU A 336 -12.27 -8.14 -11.37
N ALA A 337 -12.67 -7.69 -10.18
CA ALA A 337 -12.93 -6.28 -9.85
C ALA A 337 -11.68 -5.39 -9.91
N GLN A 338 -10.48 -5.99 -9.85
CA GLN A 338 -9.19 -5.28 -9.96
C GLN A 338 -8.96 -4.64 -11.34
N TYR A 339 -9.61 -5.14 -12.40
CA TYR A 339 -9.41 -4.68 -13.77
C TYR A 339 -10.20 -3.39 -14.08
N THR A 340 -9.93 -2.31 -13.34
CA THR A 340 -10.57 -0.99 -13.53
C THR A 340 -9.87 -0.12 -14.56
N THR A 341 -8.63 -0.44 -14.90
CA THR A 341 -7.79 0.19 -15.93
C THR A 341 -7.07 -0.88 -16.75
N GLY A 342 -6.77 -0.58 -18.00
CA GLY A 342 -6.02 -1.47 -18.88
C GLY A 342 -6.07 -1.03 -20.33
N THR A 343 -5.64 -1.90 -21.24
CA THR A 343 -5.64 -1.65 -22.69
C THR A 343 -6.72 -2.47 -23.39
N CYS A 344 -7.45 -1.84 -24.30
CA CYS A 344 -8.38 -2.49 -25.24
C CYS A 344 -8.36 -1.69 -26.54
N ASP A 345 -7.68 -2.21 -27.56
CA ASP A 345 -7.42 -1.47 -28.81
C ASP A 345 -8.69 -1.13 -29.62
N GLY A 346 -9.80 -1.82 -29.35
CA GLY A 346 -11.10 -1.53 -29.97
C GLY A 346 -11.94 -0.48 -29.24
N LEU A 347 -11.49 0.03 -28.09
CA LEU A 347 -12.23 1.02 -27.31
C LEU A 347 -12.40 2.31 -28.11
N LYS A 348 -13.65 2.75 -28.31
CA LYS A 348 -13.89 4.01 -29.01
C LYS A 348 -13.46 5.16 -28.11
N SER A 349 -12.54 5.98 -28.62
CA SER A 349 -12.07 7.20 -27.94
C SER A 349 -13.24 8.11 -27.63
#